data_AF-A0A6J4T4H5-F1
#
_entry.id   AF-A0A6J4T4H5-F1
#
_cell.length_a   1.000
_cell.length_b   1.000
_cell.length_c   1.000
_cell.angle_alpha   90.00
_cell.angle_beta   90.00
_cell.angle_gamma   90.00
#
_symmetry.space_group_name_H-M   'P 1'
#
loop_
_entity.id
_entity.type
_entity.pdbx_description
1 polymer ?
#
loop_
_entity_poly.entity_id
_entity_poly.type
_entity_poly.pdbx_seq_one_letter_code
_entity_poly.pdbx_strand_id
1 'polypeptide(L)'
;MLLALSVTTIVIVVLLWEVFMPHLEQLWARHKAGRALVPGYDHDPGRDRRAEQRARALLKSCVNEEEWAMYRDLGLIRVWGRGGEGVEYAYLVYPHKPIVAYLPQTGILLNEYCVEFPDETRPYGSARLPDSDDVLAKWMALTGDERRLIANANMHLPGRQVDPKQVRRDLWRLKQWERRRLGDERRRSTSSGSLNA
;
A
#
# COMPACT_ATOMS: atom_id res chain seq x y z
N MET A 1 -54.93 -6.94 17.60
CA MET A 1 -53.52 -6.72 18.00
C MET A 1 -52.53 -7.56 17.19
N LEU A 2 -52.81 -8.84 16.89
CA LEU A 2 -51.93 -9.71 16.08
C LEU A 2 -51.65 -9.18 14.67
N LEU A 3 -52.65 -8.60 13.99
CA LEU A 3 -52.49 -8.02 12.64
C LEU A 3 -51.59 -6.77 12.60
N ALA A 4 -51.61 -5.94 13.64
CA ALA A 4 -50.75 -4.77 13.71
C ALA A 4 -49.30 -5.18 13.96
N LEU A 5 -49.08 -6.19 14.79
CA LEU A 5 -47.76 -6.76 15.04
C LEU A 5 -47.18 -7.39 13.77
N SER A 6 -47.98 -8.15 13.02
CA SER A 6 -47.50 -8.79 11.78
C SER A 6 -47.06 -7.77 10.73
N VAL A 7 -47.81 -6.67 10.55
CA VAL A 7 -47.44 -5.60 9.61
C VAL A 7 -46.14 -4.93 10.04
N THR A 8 -45.99 -4.66 11.34
CA THR A 8 -44.79 -4.01 11.87
C THR A 8 -43.55 -4.89 11.71
N THR A 9 -43.68 -6.20 11.96
CA THR A 9 -42.59 -7.17 11.74
C THR A 9 -42.17 -7.23 10.27
N ILE A 10 -43.13 -7.23 9.33
CA ILE A 10 -42.82 -7.23 7.89
C ILE A 10 -42.04 -5.98 7.50
N VAL A 11 -42.45 -4.80 7.96
CA VAL A 11 -41.75 -3.54 7.69
C VAL A 11 -40.32 -3.57 8.24
N ILE A 12 -40.13 -4.08 9.46
CA ILE A 12 -38.80 -4.22 10.07
C ILE A 12 -37.92 -5.17 9.25
N VAL A 13 -38.45 -6.30 8.80
CA VAL A 13 -37.69 -7.27 7.98
C VAL A 13 -37.28 -6.66 6.64
N VAL A 14 -38.17 -5.91 5.97
CA VAL A 14 -37.87 -5.24 4.71
C VAL A 14 -36.80 -4.15 4.90
N LEU A 15 -36.90 -3.35 5.95
CA LEU A 15 -35.91 -2.31 6.25
C LEU A 15 -34.55 -2.93 6.62
N LEU A 16 -34.53 -4.01 7.39
CA LEU A 16 -33.29 -4.74 7.69
C LEU A 16 -32.67 -5.34 6.42
N TRP A 17 -33.50 -5.83 5.50
CA TRP A 17 -33.03 -6.40 4.24
C TRP A 17 -32.34 -5.35 3.35
N GLU A 18 -32.93 -4.17 3.19
CA GLU A 18 -32.35 -3.02 2.47
C GLU A 18 -31.00 -2.57 3.06
N VAL A 19 -30.86 -2.62 4.38
CA VAL A 19 -29.61 -2.24 5.06
C VAL A 19 -28.55 -3.34 5.00
N PHE A 20 -28.94 -4.61 5.03
CA PHE A 20 -28.00 -5.73 5.00
C PHE A 20 -27.50 -6.09 3.59
N MET A 21 -28.33 -5.92 2.55
CA MET A 21 -27.96 -6.21 1.15
C MET A 21 -26.65 -5.53 0.70
N PRO A 22 -26.43 -4.21 0.88
CA PRO A 22 -25.20 -3.56 0.41
C PRO A 22 -23.94 -4.05 1.15
N HIS A 23 -24.07 -4.52 2.39
CA HIS A 23 -22.96 -5.12 3.14
C HIS A 23 -22.65 -6.56 2.71
N LEU A 24 -23.67 -7.35 2.40
CA LEU A 24 -23.53 -8.70 1.86
C LEU A 24 -22.89 -8.67 0.46
N GLU A 25 -23.32 -7.77 -0.42
CA GLU A 25 -22.72 -7.63 -1.75
C GLU A 25 -21.25 -7.22 -1.68
N GLN A 26 -20.85 -6.35 -0.75
CA GLN A 26 -19.45 -5.97 -0.56
C GLN A 26 -18.57 -7.13 -0.09
N LEU A 27 -19.09 -7.99 0.79
CA LEU A 27 -18.38 -9.19 1.24
C LEU A 27 -18.32 -10.26 0.15
N TRP A 28 -19.39 -10.41 -0.62
CA TRP A 28 -19.47 -11.35 -1.73
C TRP A 28 -18.60 -10.93 -2.92
N ALA A 29 -18.55 -9.64 -3.24
CA ALA A 29 -17.67 -9.07 -4.25
C ALA A 29 -16.19 -9.27 -3.89
N ARG A 30 -15.81 -9.15 -2.62
CA ARG A 30 -14.44 -9.44 -2.15
C ARG A 30 -14.07 -10.90 -2.29
N HIS A 31 -15.01 -11.82 -2.01
CA HIS A 31 -14.74 -13.25 -2.15
C HIS A 31 -14.76 -13.70 -3.62
N LYS A 32 -15.60 -13.07 -4.45
CA LYS A 32 -15.69 -13.33 -5.89
C LYS A 32 -14.55 -12.69 -6.68
N ALA A 33 -14.02 -11.53 -6.25
CA ALA A 33 -12.83 -10.91 -6.85
C ALA A 33 -11.57 -11.78 -6.69
N GLY A 34 -11.46 -12.55 -5.61
CA GLY A 34 -10.40 -13.56 -5.45
C GLY A 34 -10.57 -14.81 -6.31
N ARG A 35 -11.75 -15.01 -6.93
CA ARG A 35 -12.11 -16.16 -7.76
C ARG A 35 -12.55 -15.79 -9.17
N ALA A 36 -12.49 -14.52 -9.55
CA ALA A 36 -12.70 -14.07 -10.91
C ALA A 36 -11.50 -14.56 -11.73
N LEU A 37 -11.57 -15.83 -12.15
CA LEU A 37 -10.78 -16.37 -13.24
C LEU A 37 -10.99 -15.43 -14.41
N VAL A 38 -9.94 -14.65 -14.68
CA VAL A 38 -9.81 -13.87 -15.90
C VAL A 38 -10.02 -14.83 -17.08
N PRO A 39 -10.87 -14.50 -18.07
CA PRO A 39 -11.01 -15.31 -19.28
C PRO A 39 -9.61 -15.57 -19.85
N GLY A 40 -9.25 -16.85 -20.03
CA GLY A 40 -7.92 -17.27 -20.44
C GLY A 40 -7.56 -16.79 -21.84
N TYR A 41 -7.10 -15.55 -21.94
CA TYR A 41 -6.35 -15.03 -23.07
C TYR A 41 -4.87 -15.11 -22.70
N ASP A 42 -4.18 -16.07 -23.30
CA ASP A 42 -2.72 -16.07 -23.52
C ASP A 42 -1.87 -15.50 -22.36
N HIS A 43 -2.07 -16.06 -21.15
CA HIS A 43 -1.28 -15.70 -19.98
C HIS A 43 0.15 -16.25 -20.15
N ASP A 44 1.04 -15.45 -20.73
CA ASP A 44 2.48 -15.73 -20.80
C ASP A 44 3.17 -15.24 -19.51
N PRO A 45 3.54 -16.13 -18.56
CA PRO A 45 4.25 -15.72 -17.34
C PRO A 45 5.62 -15.07 -17.64
N GLY A 46 6.19 -15.29 -18.83
CA GLY A 46 7.41 -14.62 -19.28
C GLY A 46 7.20 -13.12 -19.56
N ARG A 47 6.02 -12.73 -20.04
CA ARG A 47 5.67 -11.32 -20.27
C ARG A 47 5.60 -10.56 -18.95
N ASP A 48 4.94 -11.11 -17.95
CA ASP A 48 4.77 -10.46 -16.64
C ASP A 48 6.12 -10.30 -15.93
N ARG A 49 7.00 -11.32 -16.01
CA ARG A 49 8.37 -11.21 -15.48
C ARG A 49 9.19 -10.15 -16.19
N ARG A 50 9.10 -10.04 -17.53
CA ARG A 50 9.80 -8.98 -18.30
C ARG A 50 9.25 -7.60 -17.98
N ALA A 51 7.94 -7.47 -17.76
CA ALA A 51 7.31 -6.23 -17.34
C ALA A 51 7.80 -5.82 -15.96
N GLU A 52 7.82 -6.74 -14.99
CA GLU A 52 8.32 -6.50 -13.64
C GLU A 52 9.82 -6.17 -13.64
N GLN A 53 10.65 -6.87 -14.42
CA GLN A 53 12.07 -6.55 -14.53
C GLN A 53 12.32 -5.13 -15.07
N ARG A 54 11.54 -4.70 -16.06
CA ARG A 54 11.62 -3.33 -16.59
C ARG A 54 11.16 -2.29 -15.57
N ALA A 55 10.02 -2.53 -14.91
CA ALA A 55 9.51 -1.66 -13.86
C ALA A 55 10.50 -1.54 -12.69
N ARG A 56 11.14 -2.65 -12.31
CA ARG A 56 12.15 -2.70 -11.27
C ARG A 56 13.42 -1.93 -11.65
N ALA A 57 13.84 -2.00 -12.91
CA ALA A 57 14.95 -1.21 -13.42
C ALA A 57 14.63 0.29 -13.43
N LEU A 58 13.40 0.65 -13.82
CA LEU A 58 12.93 2.03 -13.78
C LEU A 58 12.89 2.57 -12.35
N LEU A 59 12.27 1.82 -11.42
CA LEU A 59 12.23 2.17 -10.00
C LEU A 59 13.63 2.43 -9.46
N LYS A 60 14.59 1.51 -9.72
CA LYS A 60 16.00 1.67 -9.32
C LYS A 60 16.63 2.96 -9.86
N SER A 61 16.27 3.39 -11.08
CA SER A 61 16.81 4.61 -11.69
C SER A 61 16.21 5.90 -11.14
N CYS A 62 14.98 5.84 -10.59
CA CYS A 62 14.26 7.01 -10.11
C CYS A 62 14.47 7.29 -8.61
N VAL A 63 14.60 6.24 -7.80
CA VAL A 63 14.71 6.36 -6.34
C VAL A 63 16.16 6.35 -5.87
N ASN A 64 16.42 6.84 -4.66
CA ASN A 64 17.77 6.84 -4.11
C ASN A 64 18.23 5.42 -3.69
N GLU A 65 19.52 5.24 -3.39
CA GLU A 65 20.08 3.92 -3.02
C GLU A 65 19.53 3.36 -1.70
N GLU A 66 19.03 4.22 -0.80
CA GLU A 66 18.37 3.77 0.43
C GLU A 66 17.00 3.16 0.12
N GLU A 67 16.15 3.90 -0.61
CA GLU A 67 14.81 3.52 -1.03
C GLU A 67 14.84 2.28 -1.93
N TRP A 68 15.78 2.22 -2.88
CA TRP A 68 15.96 1.06 -3.75
C TRP A 68 16.31 -0.19 -2.94
N ALA A 69 17.28 -0.09 -2.03
CA ALA A 69 17.67 -1.21 -1.19
C ALA A 69 16.54 -1.63 -0.24
N MET A 70 15.77 -0.66 0.26
CA MET A 70 14.58 -0.93 1.09
C MET A 70 13.55 -1.74 0.30
N TYR A 71 13.22 -1.32 -0.92
CA TYR A 71 12.30 -2.05 -1.79
C TYR A 71 12.82 -3.46 -2.12
N ARG A 72 14.09 -3.57 -2.50
CA ARG A 72 14.74 -4.85 -2.83
C ARG A 72 14.69 -5.84 -1.66
N ASP A 73 14.95 -5.38 -0.44
CA ASP A 73 15.14 -6.25 0.73
C ASP A 73 13.85 -6.48 1.53
N LEU A 74 12.93 -5.51 1.52
CA LEU A 74 11.71 -5.52 2.33
C LEU A 74 10.42 -5.63 1.50
N GLY A 75 10.44 -5.28 0.22
CA GLY A 75 9.27 -5.22 -0.66
C GLY A 75 8.39 -3.99 -0.43
N LEU A 76 8.92 -2.95 0.20
CA LEU A 76 8.25 -1.67 0.49
C LEU A 76 9.25 -0.52 0.50
N ILE A 77 8.76 0.71 0.39
CA ILE A 77 9.55 1.94 0.56
C ILE A 77 8.96 2.79 1.68
N ARG A 78 9.82 3.42 2.49
CA ARG A 78 9.44 4.48 3.43
C ARG A 78 9.66 5.83 2.76
N VAL A 79 8.64 6.67 2.77
CA VAL A 79 8.72 8.07 2.35
C VAL A 79 8.43 8.95 3.55
N TRP A 80 9.29 9.92 3.84
CA TRP A 80 9.06 10.89 4.92
C TRP A 80 8.01 11.91 4.49
N GLY A 81 7.08 12.21 5.39
CA GLY A 81 6.10 13.25 5.16
C GLY A 81 6.69 14.64 5.32
N ARG A 82 6.23 15.57 4.48
CA ARG A 82 6.55 17.01 4.54
C ARG A 82 5.64 17.72 5.55
N GLY A 83 5.52 17.15 6.75
CA GLY A 83 4.65 17.65 7.81
C GLY A 83 4.94 19.11 8.17
N GLY A 84 3.87 19.85 8.48
CA GLY A 84 3.98 21.14 9.16
C GLY A 84 4.05 20.95 10.69
N GLU A 85 4.73 21.85 11.38
CA GLU A 85 4.74 21.94 12.86
C GLU A 85 5.43 20.79 13.62
N GLY A 86 6.62 20.37 13.18
CA GLY A 86 7.57 19.66 14.05
C GLY A 86 7.25 18.20 14.40
N VAL A 87 6.17 17.63 13.88
CA VAL A 87 5.88 16.19 13.99
C VAL A 87 6.30 15.48 12.71
N GLU A 88 7.37 14.70 12.81
CA GLU A 88 7.87 13.88 11.70
C GLU A 88 7.07 12.59 11.62
N TYR A 89 6.23 12.45 10.58
CA TYR A 89 5.53 11.22 10.23
C TYR A 89 6.09 10.65 8.92
N ALA A 90 5.79 9.38 8.64
CA ALA A 90 6.24 8.71 7.43
C ALA A 90 5.15 7.83 6.83
N TYR A 91 5.35 7.48 5.57
CA TYR A 91 4.49 6.62 4.77
C TYR A 91 5.21 5.31 4.45
N LEU A 92 4.49 4.20 4.52
CA LEU A 92 4.89 2.93 3.93
C LEU A 92 4.17 2.77 2.59
N VAL A 93 4.95 2.58 1.53
CA VAL A 93 4.47 2.35 0.18
C VAL A 93 4.66 0.88 -0.15
N TYR A 94 3.54 0.22 -0.43
CA TYR A 94 3.47 -1.20 -0.77
C TYR A 94 3.00 -1.39 -2.21
N PRO A 95 3.48 -2.45 -2.90
CA PRO A 95 2.84 -2.92 -4.12
C PRO A 95 1.38 -3.24 -3.85
N HIS A 96 0.51 -2.54 -4.57
CA HIS A 96 -0.91 -2.75 -4.68
C HIS A 96 -1.68 -2.85 -3.36
N LYS A 97 -1.18 -2.19 -2.33
CA LYS A 97 -1.92 -1.90 -1.10
C LYS A 97 -1.98 -0.39 -0.91
N PRO A 98 -2.87 0.10 -0.04
CA PRO A 98 -2.87 1.50 0.36
C PRO A 98 -1.52 1.95 0.90
N ILE A 99 -1.25 3.24 0.78
CA ILE A 99 -0.14 3.88 1.48
C ILE A 99 -0.52 3.95 2.96
N VAL A 100 0.36 3.50 3.84
CA VAL A 100 0.09 3.53 5.30
C VAL A 100 0.90 4.63 5.94
N ALA A 101 0.24 5.65 6.49
CA ALA A 101 0.90 6.67 7.31
C ALA A 101 1.09 6.18 8.74
N TYR A 102 2.22 6.53 9.34
CA TYR A 102 2.56 6.18 10.72
C TYR A 102 3.51 7.20 11.35
N LEU A 103 3.59 7.18 12.68
CA LEU A 103 4.59 7.93 13.46
C LEU A 103 5.81 7.06 13.71
N PRO A 104 7.01 7.39 13.20
CA PRO A 104 8.21 6.56 13.35
C PRO A 104 8.68 6.37 14.79
N GLN A 105 8.45 7.37 15.64
CA GLN A 105 8.86 7.38 17.04
C GLN A 105 8.10 6.30 17.83
N THR A 106 6.80 6.19 17.62
CA THR A 106 5.90 5.30 18.38
C THR A 106 5.49 4.05 17.61
N GLY A 107 5.55 4.06 16.28
CA GLY A 107 4.98 3.04 15.40
C GLY A 107 3.45 3.08 15.31
N ILE A 108 2.81 4.14 15.81
CA ILE A 108 1.35 4.32 15.72
C ILE A 108 0.96 4.55 14.26
N LEU A 109 -0.03 3.79 13.79
CA LEU A 109 -0.59 3.95 12.46
C LEU A 109 -1.60 5.10 12.48
N LEU A 110 -1.51 5.99 11.50
CA LEU A 110 -2.36 7.16 11.38
C LEU A 110 -3.53 6.89 10.45
N ASN A 111 -3.27 6.64 9.17
CA ASN A 111 -4.28 6.44 8.13
C ASN A 111 -3.79 5.49 7.03
N GLU A 112 -4.74 4.91 6.29
CA GLU A 112 -4.54 4.24 5.02
C GLU A 112 -5.05 5.13 3.88
N TYR A 113 -4.19 5.45 2.91
CA TYR A 113 -4.54 6.23 1.72
C TYR A 113 -4.65 5.29 0.53
N CYS A 114 -5.89 5.08 0.08
CA CYS A 114 -6.20 4.27 -1.08
C CYS A 114 -6.12 5.17 -2.31
N VAL A 115 -5.04 4.99 -3.06
CA VAL A 115 -4.78 5.67 -4.33
C VAL A 115 -5.04 4.68 -5.45
N GLU A 116 -6.00 5.02 -6.31
CA GLU A 116 -6.21 4.35 -7.58
C GLU A 116 -5.53 5.19 -8.66
N PHE A 117 -4.66 4.57 -9.46
CA PHE A 117 -4.11 5.18 -10.66
C PHE A 117 -4.90 4.63 -11.83
N PRO A 118 -5.94 5.33 -12.32
CA PRO A 118 -6.71 4.86 -13.46
C PRO A 118 -5.81 4.81 -14.69
N ASP A 119 -5.80 3.67 -15.40
CA ASP A 119 -5.22 3.59 -16.73
C ASP A 119 -6.22 4.18 -17.73
N GLU A 120 -6.05 5.47 -18.07
CA GLU A 120 -6.91 6.18 -19.03
C GLU A 120 -6.95 5.51 -20.40
N THR A 121 -5.95 4.69 -20.73
CA THR A 121 -5.86 4.01 -22.03
C THR A 121 -6.64 2.70 -22.07
N ARG A 122 -7.06 2.14 -20.93
CA ARG A 122 -7.79 0.86 -20.83
C ARG A 122 -8.86 0.85 -19.72
N PRO A 123 -9.97 1.57 -19.89
CA PRO A 123 -11.00 1.74 -18.86
C PRO A 123 -11.73 0.46 -18.41
N TYR A 124 -11.67 -0.65 -19.17
CA TYR A 124 -12.30 -1.93 -18.83
C TYR A 124 -11.32 -3.13 -18.81
N GLY A 125 -10.01 -2.86 -18.85
CA GLY A 125 -8.99 -3.90 -19.05
C GLY A 125 -7.71 -3.62 -18.28
N SER A 126 -7.84 -3.22 -17.02
CA SER A 126 -6.73 -2.93 -16.11
C SER A 126 -5.91 -4.19 -15.86
N ALA A 127 -4.89 -4.43 -16.68
CA ALA A 127 -3.75 -5.17 -16.19
C ALA A 127 -3.21 -4.33 -15.03
N ARG A 128 -3.41 -4.82 -13.81
CA ARG A 128 -2.78 -4.27 -12.61
C ARG A 128 -1.32 -3.94 -12.97
N LEU A 129 -0.88 -2.72 -12.64
CA LEU A 129 0.50 -2.30 -12.91
C LEU A 129 1.48 -3.35 -12.37
N PRO A 130 2.71 -3.47 -12.90
CA PRO A 130 3.75 -4.23 -12.23
C PRO A 130 3.95 -3.74 -10.79
N ASP A 131 4.38 -4.64 -9.89
CA ASP A 131 4.55 -4.33 -8.46
C ASP A 131 5.47 -3.11 -8.27
N SER A 132 6.59 -3.08 -8.99
CA SER A 132 7.57 -1.98 -8.92
C SER A 132 7.04 -0.67 -9.49
N ASP A 133 6.14 -0.73 -10.47
CA ASP A 133 5.59 0.46 -11.15
C ASP A 133 4.50 1.13 -10.30
N ASP A 134 3.65 0.33 -9.65
CA ASP A 134 2.69 0.85 -8.67
C ASP A 134 3.39 1.52 -7.47
N VAL A 135 4.49 0.94 -6.99
CA VAL A 135 5.31 1.58 -5.96
C VAL A 135 5.93 2.88 -6.45
N LEU A 136 6.48 2.90 -7.68
CA LEU A 136 7.04 4.10 -8.29
C LEU A 136 5.99 5.21 -8.41
N ALA A 137 4.80 4.89 -8.90
CA ALA A 137 3.69 5.85 -9.05
C ALA A 137 3.31 6.49 -7.71
N LYS A 138 3.15 5.68 -6.65
CA LYS A 138 2.87 6.16 -5.29
C LYS A 138 4.00 7.02 -4.74
N TRP A 139 5.25 6.58 -4.94
CA TRP A 139 6.43 7.33 -4.51
C TRP A 139 6.50 8.69 -5.21
N MET A 140 6.35 8.73 -6.53
CA MET A 140 6.36 9.98 -7.32
C MET A 140 5.24 10.93 -6.90
N ALA A 141 4.05 10.40 -6.61
CA ALA A 141 2.93 11.22 -6.19
C ALA A 141 3.17 11.82 -4.79
N LEU A 142 3.74 11.06 -3.85
CA LEU A 142 4.12 11.56 -2.52
C LEU A 142 5.27 12.59 -2.60
N THR A 143 6.32 12.31 -3.37
CA THR A 143 7.49 13.20 -3.46
C THR A 143 7.25 14.42 -4.33
N GLY A 144 6.35 14.34 -5.32
CA GLY A 144 5.92 15.46 -6.14
C GLY A 144 5.02 16.41 -5.36
N ASP A 145 3.83 15.95 -4.97
CA ASP A 145 2.81 16.75 -4.31
C ASP A 145 2.00 15.90 -3.31
N GLU A 146 2.60 15.70 -2.14
CA GLU A 146 1.99 15.00 -1.02
C GLU A 146 0.60 15.54 -0.67
N ARG A 147 0.42 16.86 -0.62
CA ARG A 147 -0.85 17.47 -0.21
C ARG A 147 -1.96 17.12 -1.19
N ARG A 148 -1.67 17.19 -2.49
CA ARG A 148 -2.62 16.80 -3.53
C ARG A 148 -2.93 15.30 -3.48
N LEU A 149 -1.95 14.44 -3.24
CA LEU A 149 -2.21 13.01 -3.07
C LEU A 149 -3.15 12.77 -1.89
N ILE A 150 -2.86 13.34 -0.72
CA ILE A 150 -3.69 13.17 0.48
C ILE A 150 -5.11 13.70 0.25
N ALA A 151 -5.25 14.86 -0.40
CA ALA A 151 -6.54 15.48 -0.65
C ALA A 151 -7.45 14.67 -1.59
N ASN A 152 -6.88 13.89 -2.51
CA ASN A 152 -7.63 13.12 -3.50
C ASN A 152 -7.71 11.62 -3.16
N ALA A 153 -6.88 11.12 -2.23
CA ALA A 153 -6.90 9.73 -1.84
C ALA A 153 -8.14 9.40 -1.01
N ASN A 154 -8.70 8.21 -1.21
CA ASN A 154 -9.74 7.70 -0.33
C ASN A 154 -9.09 7.25 1.00
N MET A 155 -9.41 7.96 2.08
CA MET A 155 -8.77 7.79 3.38
C MET A 155 -9.57 6.85 4.27
N HIS A 156 -8.88 5.90 4.90
CA HIS A 156 -9.45 4.96 5.84
C HIS A 156 -8.64 4.87 7.13
N LEU A 157 -9.34 4.48 8.21
CA LEU A 157 -8.66 4.12 9.45
C LEU A 157 -7.77 2.87 9.24
N PRO A 158 -6.65 2.76 9.97
CA PRO A 158 -5.79 1.59 9.89
C PRO A 158 -6.53 0.28 10.18
N GLY A 159 -6.26 -0.74 9.37
CA GLY A 159 -6.90 -2.05 9.45
C GLY A 159 -8.07 -2.25 8.50
N ARG A 160 -8.39 -1.27 7.64
CA ARG A 160 -9.47 -1.41 6.65
C ARG A 160 -9.07 -2.31 5.49
N GLN A 161 -7.86 -2.14 4.95
CA GLN A 161 -7.34 -2.95 3.84
C GLN A 161 -6.04 -3.67 4.19
N VAL A 162 -5.21 -3.11 5.07
CA VAL A 162 -3.94 -3.73 5.48
C VAL A 162 -4.03 -4.18 6.94
N ASP A 163 -3.75 -5.46 7.22
CA ASP A 163 -3.73 -5.97 8.59
C ASP A 163 -2.70 -5.19 9.44
N PRO A 164 -3.10 -4.53 10.54
CA PRO A 164 -2.17 -3.79 11.40
C PRO A 164 -1.06 -4.67 11.97
N LYS A 165 -1.30 -5.98 12.16
CA LYS A 165 -0.25 -6.92 12.58
C LYS A 165 0.82 -7.10 11.51
N GLN A 166 0.42 -7.15 10.23
CA GLN A 166 1.36 -7.13 9.12
C GLN A 166 2.20 -5.85 9.16
N VAL A 167 1.57 -4.68 9.29
CA VAL A 167 2.29 -3.40 9.30
C VAL A 167 3.28 -3.33 10.46
N ARG A 168 2.89 -3.75 11.67
CA ARG A 168 3.79 -3.81 12.83
C ARG A 168 5.01 -4.71 12.59
N ARG A 169 4.81 -5.87 11.98
CA ARG A 169 5.91 -6.78 11.60
C ARG A 169 6.83 -6.12 10.58
N ASP A 170 6.27 -5.45 9.58
CA ASP A 170 7.04 -4.78 8.53
C ASP A 170 7.82 -3.57 9.09
N LEU A 171 7.25 -2.81 10.01
CA LEU A 171 7.95 -1.77 10.78
C LEU A 171 9.09 -2.33 11.63
N TRP A 172 8.88 -3.49 12.26
CA TRP A 172 9.97 -4.17 12.98
C TRP A 172 11.09 -4.59 12.02
N ARG A 173 10.75 -5.16 10.86
CA ARG A 173 11.73 -5.54 9.82
C ARG A 173 12.51 -4.32 9.32
N LEU A 174 11.83 -3.19 9.10
CA LEU A 174 12.44 -1.93 8.72
C LEU A 174 13.47 -1.47 9.76
N LYS A 175 13.09 -1.43 11.05
CA LYS A 175 14.01 -1.07 12.14
C LYS A 175 15.22 -2.00 12.26
N GLN A 176 15.07 -3.29 11.96
CA GLN A 176 16.21 -4.22 11.93
C GLN A 176 17.11 -3.99 10.71
N TRP A 177 16.50 -3.70 9.56
CA TRP A 177 17.22 -3.39 8.33
C TRP A 177 18.06 -2.11 8.47
N GLU A 178 17.49 -1.03 9.04
CA GLU A 178 18.20 0.22 9.30
C GLU A 178 19.40 0.02 10.25
N ARG A 179 19.19 -0.75 11.34
CA ARG A 179 20.26 -1.06 12.30
C ARG A 179 21.42 -1.82 11.66
N ARG A 180 21.14 -2.81 10.81
CA ARG A 180 22.19 -3.55 10.09
C ARG A 180 23.00 -2.62 9.19
N ARG A 181 22.32 -1.75 8.44
CA ARG A 181 22.97 -0.84 7.50
C ARG A 181 23.87 0.19 8.20
N LEU A 182 23.38 0.80 9.27
CA LEU A 182 24.19 1.71 10.11
C LEU A 182 25.42 1.00 10.71
N GLY A 183 25.28 -0.27 11.07
CA GLY A 183 26.41 -1.10 11.53
C GLY A 183 27.45 -1.33 10.43
N ASP A 184 27.01 -1.65 9.21
CA ASP A 184 27.89 -1.87 8.06
C ASP A 184 28.60 -0.59 7.61
N GLU A 185 27.91 0.54 7.62
CA GLU A 185 28.50 1.86 7.32
C GLU A 185 29.58 2.25 8.32
N ARG A 186 29.35 2.04 9.62
CA ARG A 186 30.36 2.26 10.67
C ARG A 186 31.59 1.36 10.52
N ARG A 187 31.39 0.11 10.11
CA ARG A 187 32.51 -0.81 9.86
C ARG A 187 33.33 -0.37 8.65
N ARG A 188 32.67 0.03 7.56
CA ARG A 188 33.34 0.55 6.35
C ARG A 188 34.16 1.81 6.65
N SER A 189 33.61 2.77 7.40
CA SER A 189 34.33 4.00 7.74
C SER A 189 35.56 3.74 8.61
N THR A 190 35.49 2.78 9.54
CA THR A 190 36.63 2.38 10.39
C THR A 190 37.73 1.68 9.57
N SER A 191 37.37 0.83 8.61
CA SER A 191 38.34 0.18 7.73
C SER A 191 39.05 1.13 6.77
N SER A 192 38.36 2.16 6.27
CA SER A 192 38.95 3.17 5.38
C SER A 192 39.88 4.14 6.12
N GLY A 193 39.66 4.39 7.41
CA GLY A 193 40.56 5.20 8.24
C GLY A 193 41.89 4.51 8.60
N SER A 194 41.92 3.17 8.60
CA SER A 194 43.12 2.38 8.94
C SER A 194 44.10 2.19 7.76
N LEU A 195 43.70 2.49 6.53
CA LEU A 195 44.55 2.37 5.33
C LEU A 195 45.29 3.66 4.97
N ASN A 196 45.02 4.76 5.69
CA ASN A 196 45.65 6.07 5.49
C ASN A 196 46.55 6.50 6.68
N ALA A 197 46.92 5.56 7.56
CA ALA A 197 47.87 5.76 8.65
C ALA A 197 49.04 4.77 8.49
#